data_AF-A0A7X8Q325-F1
#
_entry.id   AF-A0A7X8Q325-F1
#
_cell.length_a   1.000
_cell.length_b   1.000
_cell.length_c   1.000
_cell.angle_alpha   90.00
_cell.angle_beta   90.00
_cell.angle_gamma   90.00
#
_symmetry.space_group_name_H-M   'P 1'
#
loop_
_entity.id
_entity.type
_entity.pdbx_description
1 polymer ?
#
loop_
_entity_poly.entity_id
_entity_poly.type
_entity_poly.pdbx_seq_one_letter_code
_entity_poly.pdbx_strand_id
1 'polypeptide(L)'
;MKLKTRLFGQTYSFKDIKEVLAKANEVKSGDILAGISAENAQERVAAKYVLSQLTLEDLRLNPVVPLEEDEVSRIIDGDINETIYRDIKNWSVAELREFILNTDTTGADIARISRGLTGEMAAAVAKLMSNLDLILGASKISVTAHCNTTIGLPGTLAARLQPNHPTDDTEGILASIREGLAYGVGDALIGLNPVDDSIDATMRNLEGMYNFVTEWKVPTQICVLAHITTQVEALKKGAPLHCLFQSIAGSEKANEAFGINAGILD
;
A
#
# COMPACT_ATOMS: atom_id res chain seq x y z
N MET A 1 7.63 19.98 -18.66
CA MET A 1 7.30 18.66 -19.23
C MET A 1 7.77 18.41 -20.69
N LYS A 2 8.55 17.34 -20.95
CA LYS A 2 8.80 16.79 -22.31
C LYS A 2 8.22 15.37 -22.40
N LEU A 3 7.14 15.16 -23.14
CA LEU A 3 6.50 13.83 -23.34
C LEU A 3 6.96 13.10 -24.60
N LYS A 4 8.16 13.42 -25.09
CA LYS A 4 8.72 12.81 -26.29
C LYS A 4 10.21 12.59 -26.15
N THR A 5 10.72 11.53 -26.75
CA THR A 5 12.15 11.23 -26.82
C THR A 5 12.52 10.64 -28.17
N ARG A 6 13.80 10.74 -28.55
CA ARG A 6 14.35 10.07 -29.73
C ARG A 6 15.41 9.09 -29.29
N LEU A 7 15.15 7.80 -29.47
CA LEU A 7 16.06 6.70 -29.13
C LEU A 7 16.27 5.84 -30.36
N PHE A 8 17.53 5.46 -30.63
CA PHE A 8 17.91 4.58 -31.74
C PHE A 8 17.36 5.02 -33.11
N GLY A 9 17.26 6.33 -33.34
CA GLY A 9 16.77 6.89 -34.61
C GLY A 9 15.25 7.05 -34.70
N GLN A 10 14.48 6.42 -33.81
CA GLN A 10 13.01 6.51 -33.74
C GLN A 10 12.55 7.56 -32.72
N THR A 11 11.52 8.32 -33.06
CA THR A 11 10.87 9.28 -32.14
C THR A 11 9.68 8.60 -31.49
N TYR A 12 9.63 8.60 -30.16
CA TYR A 12 8.50 8.15 -29.35
C TYR A 12 7.84 9.37 -28.73
N SER A 13 6.51 9.41 -28.77
CA SER A 13 5.70 10.48 -28.18
C SER A 13 4.59 9.82 -27.37
N PHE A 14 4.34 10.37 -26.18
CA PHE A 14 3.28 9.94 -25.27
C PHE A 14 2.26 11.06 -25.16
N LYS A 15 0.98 10.69 -25.04
CA LYS A 15 -0.17 11.60 -24.97
C LYS A 15 -0.15 12.45 -23.69
N ASP A 16 0.09 11.80 -22.56
CA ASP A 16 0.02 12.39 -21.22
C ASP A 16 0.92 11.63 -20.23
N ILE A 17 1.02 12.13 -18.99
CA ILE A 17 1.80 11.50 -17.91
C ILE A 17 1.25 10.11 -17.57
N LYS A 18 -0.08 9.92 -17.64
CA LYS A 18 -0.72 8.64 -17.35
C LYS A 18 -0.24 7.55 -18.31
N GLU A 19 -0.14 7.86 -19.60
CA GLU A 19 0.42 6.94 -20.60
C GLU A 19 1.90 6.66 -20.34
N VAL A 20 2.71 7.67 -19.99
CA VAL A 20 4.12 7.48 -19.63
C VAL A 20 4.26 6.54 -18.43
N LEU A 21 3.50 6.77 -17.36
CA LEU A 21 3.49 5.92 -16.16
C LEU A 21 3.08 4.49 -16.48
N ALA A 22 2.08 4.29 -17.34
CA ALA A 22 1.62 2.97 -17.74
C ALA A 22 2.68 2.23 -18.57
N LYS A 23 3.17 2.85 -19.66
CA LYS A 23 4.13 2.23 -20.58
C LYS A 23 5.53 2.04 -19.98
N ALA A 24 5.87 2.78 -18.91
CA ALA A 24 7.13 2.62 -18.19
C ALA A 24 7.17 1.38 -17.27
N ASN A 25 6.05 0.70 -17.01
CA ASN A 25 6.04 -0.55 -16.24
C ASN A 25 6.81 -1.66 -16.94
N GLU A 26 7.41 -2.57 -16.16
CA GLU A 26 7.72 -3.91 -16.67
C GLU A 26 6.44 -4.64 -17.08
N VAL A 27 6.57 -5.62 -17.97
CA VAL A 27 5.41 -6.32 -18.56
C VAL A 27 4.55 -6.97 -17.46
N LYS A 28 3.27 -6.62 -17.42
CA LYS A 28 2.26 -7.14 -16.47
C LYS A 28 1.00 -7.52 -17.24
N SER A 29 0.42 -8.69 -16.94
CA SER A 29 -0.79 -9.17 -17.62
C SER A 29 -2.00 -8.25 -17.46
N GLY A 30 -2.17 -7.62 -16.29
CA GLY A 30 -3.24 -6.66 -16.05
C GLY A 30 -3.15 -5.41 -16.94
N ASP A 31 -1.94 -4.85 -17.11
CA ASP A 31 -1.70 -3.68 -17.97
C ASP A 31 -1.98 -4.01 -19.45
N ILE A 32 -1.67 -5.24 -19.88
CA ILE A 32 -1.98 -5.73 -21.23
C ILE A 32 -3.49 -5.84 -21.41
N LEU A 33 -4.19 -6.47 -20.44
CA LEU A 33 -5.64 -6.64 -20.49
C LEU A 33 -6.38 -5.30 -20.49
N ALA A 34 -5.86 -4.31 -19.76
CA ALA A 34 -6.37 -2.94 -19.75
C ALA A 34 -5.97 -2.12 -20.98
N GLY A 35 -5.11 -2.64 -21.87
CA GLY A 35 -4.68 -1.96 -23.09
C GLY A 35 -3.74 -0.78 -22.86
N ILE A 36 -3.04 -0.73 -21.72
CA ILE A 36 -2.18 0.39 -21.31
C ILE A 36 -0.68 0.04 -21.28
N SER A 37 -0.33 -1.23 -21.52
CA SER A 37 1.07 -1.67 -21.61
C SER A 37 1.79 -1.08 -22.81
N ALA A 38 3.12 -0.94 -22.73
CA ALA A 38 3.94 -0.66 -23.90
C ALA A 38 3.82 -1.78 -24.95
N GLU A 39 3.79 -1.41 -26.23
CA GLU A 39 3.65 -2.34 -27.37
C GLU A 39 4.88 -3.23 -27.53
N ASN A 40 6.06 -2.73 -27.15
CA ASN A 40 7.33 -3.44 -27.27
C ASN A 40 8.36 -2.93 -26.25
N ALA A 41 9.51 -3.61 -26.19
CA ALA A 41 10.58 -3.27 -25.26
C ALA A 41 11.19 -1.88 -25.53
N GLN A 42 11.31 -1.46 -26.80
CA GLN A 42 11.87 -0.16 -27.15
C GLN A 42 10.97 0.99 -26.66
N GLU A 43 9.65 0.86 -26.83
CA GLU A 43 8.69 1.85 -26.32
C GLU A 43 8.72 1.91 -24.79
N ARG A 44 8.84 0.77 -24.10
CA ARG A 44 9.00 0.73 -22.63
C ARG A 44 10.25 1.49 -22.18
N VAL A 45 11.39 1.28 -22.85
CA VAL A 45 12.63 2.02 -22.56
C VAL A 45 12.46 3.52 -22.84
N ALA A 46 11.78 3.88 -23.93
CA ALA A 46 11.46 5.27 -24.24
C ALA A 46 10.55 5.91 -23.18
N ALA A 47 9.56 5.18 -22.67
CA ALA A 47 8.67 5.62 -21.60
C ALA A 47 9.44 5.83 -20.29
N LYS A 48 10.30 4.88 -19.90
CA LYS A 48 11.20 5.05 -18.73
C LYS A 48 12.14 6.24 -18.90
N TYR A 49 12.68 6.45 -20.11
CA TYR A 49 13.52 7.62 -20.38
C TYR A 49 12.74 8.93 -20.23
N VAL A 50 11.54 9.02 -20.78
CA VAL A 50 10.68 10.20 -20.60
C VAL A 50 10.34 10.41 -19.13
N LEU A 51 9.93 9.34 -18.43
CA LEU A 51 9.61 9.36 -17.00
C LEU A 51 10.78 9.85 -16.14
N SER A 52 12.00 9.42 -16.45
CA SER A 52 13.20 9.82 -15.70
C SER A 52 13.49 11.32 -15.78
N GLN A 53 13.00 12.00 -16.82
CA GLN A 53 13.20 13.43 -17.06
C GLN A 53 12.02 14.29 -16.58
N LEU A 54 10.91 13.68 -16.17
CA LEU A 54 9.81 14.42 -15.55
C LEU A 54 10.23 14.94 -14.19
N THR A 55 9.80 16.15 -13.85
CA THR A 55 9.99 16.69 -12.50
C THR A 55 8.93 16.14 -11.55
N LEU A 56 9.21 16.20 -10.24
CA LEU A 56 8.21 15.89 -9.22
C LEU A 56 7.01 16.84 -9.32
N GLU A 57 7.23 18.11 -9.69
CA GLU A 57 6.16 19.07 -9.96
C GLU A 57 5.29 18.66 -11.16
N ASP A 58 5.89 18.17 -12.27
CA ASP A 58 5.12 17.67 -13.41
C ASP A 58 4.15 16.56 -12.95
N LEU A 59 4.59 15.64 -12.07
CA LEU A 59 3.75 14.57 -11.54
C LEU A 59 2.67 15.07 -10.58
N ARG A 60 3.01 15.97 -9.64
CA ARG A 60 2.05 16.51 -8.66
C ARG A 60 0.89 17.24 -9.33
N LEU A 61 1.21 18.05 -10.34
CA LEU A 61 0.21 18.87 -11.06
C LEU A 61 -0.67 18.04 -12.00
N ASN A 62 -0.37 16.76 -12.19
CA ASN A 62 -1.09 15.88 -13.10
C ASN A 62 -1.39 14.53 -12.42
N PRO A 63 -2.19 14.50 -11.33
CA PRO A 63 -2.58 13.25 -10.69
C PRO A 63 -3.33 12.37 -11.70
N VAL A 64 -3.22 11.05 -11.57
CA VAL A 64 -3.84 10.14 -12.56
C VAL A 64 -5.36 10.13 -12.48
N VAL A 65 -5.93 10.58 -11.36
CA VAL A 65 -7.36 10.93 -11.25
C VAL A 65 -7.46 12.37 -10.73
N PRO A 66 -8.21 13.27 -11.40
CA PRO A 66 -8.27 14.69 -11.01
C PRO A 66 -8.77 14.91 -9.57
N LEU A 67 -8.24 15.94 -8.90
CA LEU A 67 -8.58 16.27 -7.50
C LEU A 67 -10.07 16.60 -7.32
N GLU A 68 -10.66 17.25 -8.32
CA GLU A 68 -12.07 17.62 -8.35
C GLU A 68 -13.02 16.41 -8.49
N GLU A 69 -12.50 15.27 -8.96
CA GLU A 69 -13.28 14.05 -9.23
C GLU A 69 -13.04 12.94 -8.20
N ASP A 70 -12.02 13.05 -7.33
CA ASP A 70 -11.55 11.91 -6.53
C ASP A 70 -11.06 12.27 -5.11
N GLU A 71 -11.74 11.72 -4.10
CA GLU A 71 -11.45 11.85 -2.67
C GLU A 71 -10.06 11.35 -2.32
N VAL A 72 -9.63 10.22 -2.91
CA VAL A 72 -8.31 9.64 -2.63
C VAL A 72 -7.21 10.59 -3.11
N SER A 73 -7.33 11.16 -4.31
CA SER A 73 -6.40 12.16 -4.81
C SER A 73 -6.38 13.42 -3.93
N ARG A 74 -7.54 13.87 -3.41
CA ARG A 74 -7.61 15.02 -2.48
C ARG A 74 -6.90 14.74 -1.16
N ILE A 75 -7.07 13.55 -0.59
CA ILE A 75 -6.39 13.16 0.66
C ILE A 75 -4.88 13.13 0.44
N ILE A 76 -4.43 12.49 -0.65
CA ILE A 76 -3.00 12.39 -0.98
C ILE A 76 -2.36 13.78 -1.13
N ASP A 77 -3.00 14.69 -1.89
CA ASP A 77 -2.46 16.04 -2.08
C ASP A 77 -2.56 16.90 -0.81
N GLY A 78 -3.62 16.73 -0.03
CA GLY A 78 -3.85 17.45 1.23
C GLY A 78 -2.84 17.13 2.33
N ASP A 79 -2.24 15.92 2.32
CA ASP A 79 -1.26 15.48 3.31
C ASP A 79 0.19 15.95 3.03
N ILE A 80 0.42 16.60 1.89
CA ILE A 80 1.73 17.07 1.47
C ILE A 80 2.22 18.21 2.36
N ASN A 81 3.45 18.05 2.85
CA ASN A 81 4.18 19.15 3.48
C ASN A 81 4.76 20.08 2.40
N GLU A 82 4.11 21.23 2.21
CA GLU A 82 4.49 22.21 1.18
C GLU A 82 5.93 22.73 1.30
N THR A 83 6.47 22.85 2.51
CA THR A 83 7.85 23.34 2.68
C THR A 83 8.84 22.32 2.13
N ILE A 84 8.66 21.04 2.47
CA ILE A 84 9.51 19.95 1.99
C ILE A 84 9.33 19.75 0.49
N TYR A 85 8.08 19.78 0.00
CA TYR A 85 7.81 19.68 -1.42
C TYR A 85 8.53 20.77 -2.22
N ARG A 86 8.52 22.04 -1.75
CA ARG A 86 9.21 23.14 -2.46
C ARG A 86 10.71 22.92 -2.63
N ASP A 87 11.35 22.21 -1.70
CA ASP A 87 12.78 21.88 -1.77
C ASP A 87 13.08 20.85 -2.88
N ILE A 88 12.14 19.94 -3.16
CA ILE A 88 12.35 18.80 -4.08
C ILE A 88 11.56 18.88 -5.39
N LYS A 89 10.61 19.81 -5.53
CA LYS A 89 9.66 19.85 -6.66
C LYS A 89 10.32 19.88 -8.05
N ASN A 90 11.50 20.50 -8.14
CA ASN A 90 12.25 20.63 -9.39
C ASN A 90 13.14 19.42 -9.68
N TRP A 91 13.26 18.47 -8.75
CA TRP A 91 13.99 17.23 -9.00
C TRP A 91 13.28 16.43 -10.08
N SER A 92 14.07 15.84 -10.95
CA SER A 92 13.63 14.78 -11.84
C SER A 92 13.36 13.48 -11.07
N VAL A 93 12.55 12.59 -11.64
CA VAL A 93 12.35 11.25 -11.07
C VAL A 93 13.68 10.49 -11.01
N ALA A 94 14.59 10.71 -11.96
CA ALA A 94 15.95 10.16 -11.92
C ALA A 94 16.72 10.66 -10.68
N GLU A 95 16.71 11.96 -10.39
CA GLU A 95 17.38 12.52 -9.21
C GLU A 95 16.77 11.99 -7.90
N LEU A 96 15.44 11.80 -7.84
CA LEU A 96 14.80 11.15 -6.68
C LEU A 96 15.28 9.69 -6.51
N ARG A 97 15.40 8.92 -7.60
CA ARG A 97 15.96 7.56 -7.55
C ARG A 97 17.38 7.57 -6.99
N GLU A 98 18.25 8.41 -7.55
CA GLU A 98 19.65 8.49 -7.12
C GLU A 98 19.75 8.97 -5.67
N PHE A 99 18.91 9.91 -5.24
CA PHE A 99 18.84 10.34 -3.84
C PHE A 99 18.53 9.17 -2.91
N ILE A 100 17.49 8.36 -3.19
CA ILE A 100 17.12 7.20 -2.36
C ILE A 100 18.25 6.16 -2.31
N LEU A 101 18.93 5.92 -3.43
CA LEU A 101 19.95 4.87 -3.55
C LEU A 101 21.34 5.30 -3.04
N ASN A 102 21.63 6.60 -2.98
CA ASN A 102 22.92 7.13 -2.51
C ASN A 102 23.28 6.60 -1.11
N THR A 103 24.53 6.14 -0.93
CA THR A 103 25.03 5.57 0.33
C THR A 103 25.00 6.56 1.49
N ASP A 104 25.09 7.86 1.20
CA ASP A 104 25.11 8.92 2.20
C ASP A 104 23.69 9.36 2.61
N THR A 105 22.66 8.98 1.84
CA THR A 105 21.26 9.24 2.18
C THR A 105 20.77 8.23 3.22
N THR A 106 20.35 8.73 4.38
CA THR A 106 19.86 7.90 5.48
C THR A 106 18.35 7.64 5.39
N GLY A 107 17.86 6.65 6.14
CA GLY A 107 16.41 6.41 6.28
C GLY A 107 15.64 7.62 6.83
N ALA A 108 16.27 8.43 7.69
CA ALA A 108 15.68 9.66 8.22
C ALA A 108 15.53 10.75 7.13
N ASP A 109 16.50 10.85 6.23
CA ASP A 109 16.43 11.77 5.08
C ASP A 109 15.29 11.35 4.14
N ILE A 110 15.15 10.05 3.85
CA ILE A 110 14.06 9.50 3.04
C ILE A 110 12.71 9.75 3.71
N ALA A 111 12.60 9.50 5.03
CA ALA A 111 11.37 9.73 5.79
C ALA A 111 10.99 11.22 5.85
N ARG A 112 11.98 12.12 5.84
CA ARG A 112 11.73 13.57 5.74
C ARG A 112 11.17 13.90 4.35
N ILE A 113 11.86 13.52 3.28
CA ILE A 113 11.43 13.90 1.92
C ILE A 113 10.11 13.26 1.50
N SER A 114 9.77 12.08 2.05
CA SER A 114 8.52 11.39 1.71
C SER A 114 7.27 12.21 2.04
N ARG A 115 7.35 13.13 3.01
CA ARG A 115 6.29 14.10 3.33
C ARG A 115 6.01 15.09 2.19
N GLY A 116 6.89 15.20 1.21
CA GLY A 116 6.72 16.01 0.00
C GLY A 116 6.35 15.19 -1.25
N LEU A 117 6.12 13.88 -1.12
CA LEU A 117 5.87 12.98 -2.26
C LEU A 117 4.42 12.54 -2.35
N THR A 118 3.86 12.53 -3.55
CA THR A 118 2.55 11.91 -3.85
C THR A 118 2.70 10.43 -4.23
N GLY A 119 1.58 9.71 -4.32
CA GLY A 119 1.54 8.33 -4.81
C GLY A 119 2.13 8.17 -6.22
N GLU A 120 1.85 9.11 -7.13
CA GLU A 120 2.41 9.12 -8.49
C GLU A 120 3.93 9.28 -8.50
N MET A 121 4.50 10.09 -7.61
CA MET A 121 5.96 10.24 -7.48
C MET A 121 6.62 8.96 -6.98
N ALA A 122 6.02 8.32 -5.97
CA ALA A 122 6.49 7.03 -5.46
C ALA A 122 6.39 5.93 -6.53
N ALA A 123 5.29 5.91 -7.30
CA ALA A 123 5.13 4.99 -8.42
C ALA A 123 6.13 5.25 -9.54
N ALA A 124 6.38 6.52 -9.87
CA ALA A 124 7.31 6.92 -10.90
C ALA A 124 8.74 6.46 -10.60
N VAL A 125 9.23 6.68 -9.37
CA VAL A 125 10.58 6.27 -8.99
C VAL A 125 10.72 4.75 -8.98
N ALA A 126 9.72 4.01 -8.47
CA ALA A 126 9.73 2.55 -8.47
C ALA A 126 9.79 1.95 -9.89
N LYS A 127 9.12 2.58 -10.88
CA LYS A 127 9.16 2.14 -12.29
C LYS A 127 10.56 2.27 -12.92
N LEU A 128 11.44 3.09 -12.36
CA LEU A 128 12.83 3.28 -12.83
C LEU A 128 13.84 2.42 -12.08
N MET A 129 13.42 1.71 -11.04
CA MET A 129 14.29 0.90 -10.20
C MET A 129 14.39 -0.55 -10.72
N SER A 130 15.60 -1.10 -10.65
CA SER A 130 15.83 -2.54 -10.80
C SER A 130 15.32 -3.30 -9.57
N ASN A 131 15.27 -4.64 -9.64
CA ASN A 131 14.92 -5.45 -8.47
C ASN A 131 15.87 -5.21 -7.29
N LEU A 132 17.16 -5.04 -7.55
CA LEU A 132 18.16 -4.79 -6.51
C LEU A 132 17.99 -3.38 -5.92
N ASP A 133 17.69 -2.39 -6.76
CA ASP A 133 17.42 -1.02 -6.33
C ASP A 133 16.20 -0.98 -5.39
N LEU A 134 15.13 -1.71 -5.73
CA LEU A 134 13.92 -1.79 -4.90
C LEU A 134 14.23 -2.41 -3.53
N ILE A 135 14.99 -3.50 -3.49
CA ILE A 135 15.39 -4.17 -2.25
C ILE A 135 16.29 -3.25 -1.41
N LEU A 136 17.31 -2.65 -2.02
CA LEU A 136 18.27 -1.78 -1.33
C LEU A 136 17.60 -0.52 -0.82
N GLY A 137 16.81 0.16 -1.66
CA GLY A 137 16.06 1.35 -1.29
C GLY A 137 15.09 1.08 -0.14
N ALA A 138 14.33 -0.01 -0.20
CA ALA A 138 13.42 -0.40 0.87
C ALA A 138 14.17 -0.74 2.16
N SER A 139 15.34 -1.38 2.09
CA SER A 139 16.13 -1.77 3.28
C SER A 139 16.61 -0.59 4.13
N LYS A 140 16.70 0.62 3.55
CA LYS A 140 17.05 1.85 4.27
C LYS A 140 15.86 2.44 5.05
N ILE A 141 14.63 2.04 4.71
CA ILE A 141 13.40 2.65 5.21
C ILE A 141 12.83 1.75 6.31
N SER A 142 12.96 2.19 7.56
CA SER A 142 12.37 1.51 8.71
C SER A 142 11.03 2.16 9.08
N VAL A 143 9.95 1.40 8.99
CA VAL A 143 8.60 1.83 9.38
C VAL A 143 8.12 0.94 10.51
N THR A 144 7.75 1.54 11.64
CA THR A 144 7.25 0.84 12.82
C THR A 144 5.84 1.29 13.16
N ALA A 145 5.02 0.38 13.68
CA ALA A 145 3.70 0.69 14.23
C ALA A 145 3.49 -0.09 15.53
N HIS A 146 2.64 0.45 16.42
CA HIS A 146 2.32 -0.17 17.69
C HIS A 146 0.81 -0.35 17.85
N CYS A 147 0.39 -1.57 18.18
CA CYS A 147 -0.95 -1.89 18.67
C CYS A 147 -0.79 -2.46 20.09
N ASN A 148 -0.95 -3.76 20.28
CA ASN A 148 -0.53 -4.44 21.52
C ASN A 148 0.96 -4.80 21.47
N THR A 149 1.50 -5.08 20.27
CA THR A 149 2.92 -5.30 20.01
C THR A 149 3.46 -4.27 19.03
N THR A 150 4.80 -4.16 18.93
CA THR A 150 5.47 -3.29 17.98
C THR A 150 5.97 -4.09 16.79
N ILE A 151 5.49 -3.78 15.58
CA ILE A 151 5.92 -4.39 14.33
C ILE A 151 6.95 -3.50 13.61
N GLY A 152 7.83 -4.12 12.81
CA GLY A 152 8.74 -3.40 11.91
C GLY A 152 10.10 -3.01 12.51
N LEU A 153 10.42 -3.47 13.72
CA LEU A 153 11.73 -3.25 14.33
C LEU A 153 12.84 -4.01 13.56
N PRO A 154 14.05 -3.44 13.40
CA PRO A 154 15.17 -4.14 12.79
C PRO A 154 15.47 -5.48 13.47
N GLY A 155 15.73 -6.51 12.67
CA GLY A 155 15.99 -7.87 13.17
C GLY A 155 14.74 -8.69 13.50
N THR A 156 13.55 -8.18 13.20
CA THR A 156 12.28 -8.91 13.38
C THR A 156 11.62 -9.22 12.04
N LEU A 157 10.88 -10.33 11.98
CA LEU A 157 10.01 -10.71 10.86
C LEU A 157 8.72 -11.26 11.45
N ALA A 158 7.64 -10.49 11.31
CA ALA A 158 6.33 -10.84 11.87
C ALA A 158 5.45 -11.58 10.86
N ALA A 159 4.56 -12.44 11.35
CA ALA A 159 3.67 -13.25 10.51
C ALA A 159 2.21 -13.17 10.98
N ARG A 160 1.28 -13.04 10.02
CA ARG A 160 -0.16 -13.15 10.26
C ARG A 160 -0.54 -14.62 10.42
N LEU A 161 -1.29 -14.93 11.48
CA LEU A 161 -1.97 -16.21 11.63
C LEU A 161 -3.43 -16.05 11.18
N GLN A 162 -3.79 -16.69 10.07
CA GLN A 162 -5.15 -16.61 9.52
C GLN A 162 -5.83 -17.98 9.45
N PRO A 163 -6.55 -18.39 10.51
CA PRO A 163 -7.18 -19.71 10.62
C PRO A 163 -8.51 -19.79 9.87
N ASN A 164 -8.50 -19.62 8.54
CA ASN A 164 -9.73 -19.70 7.75
C ASN A 164 -10.28 -21.13 7.71
N HIS A 165 -11.48 -21.35 8.24
CA HIS A 165 -12.22 -22.61 8.13
C HIS A 165 -13.35 -22.46 7.10
N PRO A 166 -13.62 -23.45 6.21
CA PRO A 166 -14.65 -23.33 5.16
C PRO A 166 -16.07 -23.03 5.64
N THR A 167 -16.34 -23.19 6.94
CA THR A 167 -17.64 -22.97 7.58
C THR A 167 -17.53 -22.09 8.82
N ASP A 168 -16.39 -21.44 9.04
CA ASP A 168 -16.07 -20.73 10.29
C ASP A 168 -16.35 -21.57 11.55
N ASP A 169 -15.98 -22.85 11.52
CA ASP A 169 -16.13 -23.73 12.68
C ASP A 169 -15.15 -23.32 13.77
N THR A 170 -15.66 -23.05 14.98
CA THR A 170 -14.86 -22.54 16.09
C THR A 170 -13.72 -23.49 16.47
N GLU A 171 -13.96 -24.80 16.52
CA GLU A 171 -12.92 -25.75 16.91
C GLU A 171 -11.85 -25.88 15.83
N GLY A 172 -12.24 -25.87 14.55
CA GLY A 172 -11.31 -25.82 13.43
C GLY A 172 -10.43 -24.57 13.45
N ILE A 173 -11.03 -23.41 13.73
CA ILE A 173 -10.31 -22.14 13.90
C ILE A 173 -9.30 -22.24 15.05
N LEU A 174 -9.74 -22.67 16.24
CA LEU A 174 -8.89 -22.78 17.42
C LEU A 174 -7.76 -23.81 17.24
N ALA A 175 -8.02 -24.92 16.54
CA ALA A 175 -6.99 -25.91 16.19
C ALA A 175 -5.88 -25.28 15.34
N SER A 176 -6.25 -24.53 14.30
CA SER A 176 -5.29 -23.81 13.45
C SER A 176 -4.54 -22.72 14.21
N ILE A 177 -5.18 -22.02 15.16
CA ILE A 177 -4.51 -21.05 16.03
C ILE A 177 -3.43 -21.74 16.87
N ARG A 178 -3.75 -22.86 17.51
CA ARG A 178 -2.80 -23.63 18.34
C ARG A 178 -1.60 -24.08 17.51
N GLU A 179 -1.84 -24.60 16.31
CA GLU A 179 -0.77 -25.02 15.41
C GLU A 179 0.12 -23.84 14.99
N GLY A 180 -0.47 -22.73 14.53
CA GLY A 180 0.28 -21.57 14.09
C GLY A 180 1.18 -20.97 15.18
N LEU A 181 0.66 -20.86 16.40
CA LEU A 181 1.43 -20.37 17.53
C LEU A 181 2.59 -21.30 17.90
N ALA A 182 2.45 -22.61 17.73
CA ALA A 182 3.55 -23.56 17.94
C ALA A 182 4.72 -23.34 16.96
N TYR A 183 4.47 -22.73 15.80
CA TYR A 183 5.49 -22.30 14.84
C TYR A 183 5.94 -20.83 15.01
N GLY A 184 5.45 -20.12 16.02
CA GLY A 184 5.75 -18.71 16.23
C GLY A 184 5.04 -17.76 15.25
N VAL A 185 3.91 -18.19 14.66
CA VAL A 185 3.09 -17.37 13.76
C VAL A 185 1.97 -16.69 14.54
N GLY A 186 1.70 -15.41 14.24
CA GLY A 186 0.58 -14.66 14.83
C GLY A 186 1.00 -13.46 15.65
N ASP A 187 2.28 -13.09 15.66
CA ASP A 187 2.80 -11.87 16.31
C ASP A 187 2.39 -10.58 15.57
N ALA A 188 2.20 -10.66 14.24
CA ALA A 188 1.67 -9.54 13.45
C ALA A 188 0.17 -9.34 13.70
N LEU A 189 -0.59 -10.43 13.72
CA LEU A 189 -2.05 -10.46 13.86
C LEU A 189 -2.52 -11.92 13.91
N ILE A 190 -3.47 -12.24 14.78
CA ILE A 190 -4.35 -13.41 14.63
C ILE A 190 -5.67 -12.91 14.04
N GLY A 191 -6.02 -13.32 12.83
CA GLY A 191 -7.26 -12.81 12.23
C GLY A 191 -7.96 -13.75 11.29
N LEU A 192 -9.28 -13.64 11.22
CA LEU A 192 -10.14 -14.51 10.44
C LEU A 192 -10.73 -13.75 9.26
N ASN A 193 -10.67 -14.30 8.05
CA ASN A 193 -11.51 -13.83 6.95
C ASN A 193 -12.79 -14.68 6.96
N PRO A 194 -13.92 -14.15 7.47
CA PRO A 194 -15.10 -14.95 7.73
C PRO A 194 -15.82 -15.31 6.43
N VAL A 195 -16.48 -16.46 6.43
CA VAL A 195 -17.47 -16.86 5.43
C VAL A 195 -18.80 -16.12 5.67
N ASP A 196 -19.18 -15.93 6.93
CA ASP A 196 -20.36 -15.17 7.35
C ASP A 196 -19.92 -13.83 7.97
N ASP A 197 -20.18 -12.73 7.25
CA ASP A 197 -19.83 -11.36 7.65
C ASP A 197 -20.97 -10.65 8.39
N SER A 198 -21.94 -11.38 8.94
CA SER A 198 -22.94 -10.83 9.84
C SER A 198 -22.31 -10.34 11.14
N ILE A 199 -23.00 -9.40 11.80
CA ILE A 199 -22.54 -8.84 13.09
C ILE A 199 -22.39 -9.95 14.14
N ASP A 200 -23.36 -10.85 14.24
CA ASP A 200 -23.37 -11.90 15.26
C ASP A 200 -22.24 -12.93 15.03
N ALA A 201 -21.98 -13.32 13.78
CA ALA A 201 -20.85 -14.18 13.43
C ALA A 201 -19.50 -13.51 13.70
N THR A 202 -19.38 -12.22 13.33
CA THR A 202 -18.18 -11.40 13.60
C THR A 202 -17.90 -11.32 15.10
N MET A 203 -18.92 -11.04 15.91
CA MET A 203 -18.80 -10.99 17.38
C MET A 203 -18.36 -12.34 17.95
N ARG A 204 -19.02 -13.44 17.55
CA ARG A 204 -18.66 -14.80 18.00
C ARG A 204 -17.21 -15.15 17.70
N ASN A 205 -16.74 -14.84 16.48
CA ASN A 205 -15.37 -15.12 16.06
C ASN A 205 -14.34 -14.26 16.82
N LEU A 206 -14.65 -12.97 17.04
CA LEU A 206 -13.83 -12.07 17.86
C LEU A 206 -13.73 -12.55 19.30
N GLU A 207 -14.85 -12.91 19.93
CA GLU A 207 -14.89 -13.43 21.29
C GLU A 207 -14.10 -14.73 21.42
N GLY A 208 -14.23 -15.66 20.47
CA GLY A 208 -13.47 -16.90 20.45
C GLY A 208 -11.96 -16.66 20.41
N MET A 209 -11.49 -15.79 19.50
CA MET A 209 -10.08 -15.41 19.43
C MET A 209 -9.62 -14.64 20.67
N TYR A 210 -10.43 -13.71 21.18
CA TYR A 210 -10.13 -12.91 22.37
C TYR A 210 -9.96 -13.78 23.62
N ASN A 211 -10.90 -14.70 23.84
CA ASN A 211 -10.85 -15.63 24.96
C ASN A 211 -9.58 -16.47 24.90
N PHE A 212 -9.24 -16.99 23.71
CA PHE A 212 -8.00 -17.75 23.51
C PHE A 212 -6.75 -16.91 23.84
N VAL A 213 -6.59 -15.73 23.23
CA VAL A 213 -5.36 -14.92 23.46
C VAL A 213 -5.26 -14.43 24.91
N THR A 214 -6.39 -14.19 25.57
CA THR A 214 -6.44 -13.78 26.98
C THR A 214 -6.06 -14.94 27.91
N GLU A 215 -6.64 -16.13 27.69
CA GLU A 215 -6.37 -17.33 28.47
C GLU A 215 -4.88 -17.72 28.41
N TRP A 216 -4.33 -17.73 27.19
CA TRP A 216 -2.94 -18.10 26.93
C TRP A 216 -1.96 -16.94 27.07
N LYS A 217 -2.45 -15.73 27.40
CA LYS A 217 -1.66 -14.48 27.52
C LYS A 217 -0.75 -14.22 26.32
N VAL A 218 -1.28 -14.45 25.11
CA VAL A 218 -0.52 -14.29 23.87
C VAL A 218 -0.36 -12.79 23.58
N PRO A 219 0.86 -12.26 23.49
CA PRO A 219 1.09 -10.86 23.16
C PRO A 219 0.86 -10.64 21.66
N THR A 220 -0.37 -10.35 21.28
CA THR A 220 -0.78 -10.11 19.88
C THR A 220 -2.03 -9.23 19.80
N GLN A 221 -2.49 -8.97 18.58
CA GLN A 221 -3.74 -8.32 18.24
C GLN A 221 -4.65 -9.31 17.50
N ILE A 222 -5.97 -9.07 17.60
CA ILE A 222 -6.98 -9.87 16.91
C ILE A 222 -7.79 -9.00 15.95
N CYS A 223 -8.26 -9.59 14.86
CA CYS A 223 -9.13 -8.92 13.90
C CYS A 223 -10.00 -9.94 13.15
N VAL A 224 -11.26 -9.60 12.89
CA VAL A 224 -12.09 -10.31 11.90
C VAL A 224 -12.20 -9.42 10.68
N LEU A 225 -11.74 -9.91 9.53
CA LEU A 225 -11.59 -9.16 8.28
C LEU A 225 -12.93 -9.02 7.52
N ALA A 226 -14.01 -8.67 8.23
CA ALA A 226 -15.31 -8.35 7.66
C ALA A 226 -15.31 -6.92 7.06
N HIS A 227 -16.44 -6.47 6.52
CA HIS A 227 -16.60 -5.06 6.15
C HIS A 227 -16.44 -4.14 7.37
N ILE A 228 -15.82 -2.96 7.21
CA ILE A 228 -15.54 -2.02 8.31
C ILE A 228 -16.81 -1.64 9.08
N THR A 229 -17.94 -1.47 8.39
CA THR A 229 -19.22 -1.12 9.03
C THR A 229 -19.71 -2.24 9.95
N THR A 230 -19.58 -3.51 9.55
CA THR A 230 -19.90 -4.66 10.41
C THR A 230 -19.02 -4.66 11.66
N GLN A 231 -17.71 -4.43 11.50
CA GLN A 231 -16.77 -4.42 12.62
C GLN A 231 -17.05 -3.27 13.59
N VAL A 232 -17.36 -2.07 13.09
CA VAL A 232 -17.72 -0.90 13.91
C VAL A 232 -19.03 -1.14 14.65
N GLU A 233 -20.04 -1.76 14.03
CA GLU A 233 -21.27 -2.13 14.73
C GLU A 233 -21.04 -3.23 15.77
N ALA A 234 -20.19 -4.22 15.50
CA ALA A 234 -19.78 -5.21 16.48
C ALA A 234 -19.06 -4.54 17.68
N LEU A 235 -18.17 -3.57 17.43
CA LEU A 235 -17.51 -2.78 18.46
C LEU A 235 -18.53 -2.02 19.33
N LYS A 236 -19.50 -1.34 18.72
CA LYS A 236 -20.58 -0.63 19.43
C LYS A 236 -21.41 -1.55 20.32
N LYS A 237 -21.55 -2.83 19.94
CA LYS A 237 -22.23 -3.87 20.73
C LYS A 237 -21.33 -4.52 21.79
N GLY A 238 -20.06 -4.10 21.92
CA GLY A 238 -19.15 -4.54 22.96
C GLY A 238 -18.21 -5.69 22.56
N ALA A 239 -18.06 -5.98 21.26
CA ALA A 239 -17.11 -6.99 20.80
C ALA A 239 -15.66 -6.61 21.14
N PRO A 240 -14.83 -7.56 21.59
CA PRO A 240 -13.42 -7.31 21.85
C PRO A 240 -12.63 -7.17 20.54
N LEU A 241 -12.18 -5.96 20.22
CA LEU A 241 -11.44 -5.63 19.01
C LEU A 241 -10.11 -4.96 19.36
N HIS A 242 -9.02 -5.41 18.73
CA HIS A 242 -7.71 -4.75 18.81
C HIS A 242 -7.41 -3.92 17.55
N CYS A 243 -7.83 -4.40 16.38
CA CYS A 243 -7.65 -3.73 15.10
C CYS A 243 -8.91 -3.84 14.24
N LEU A 244 -9.14 -2.83 13.40
CA LEU A 244 -10.16 -2.83 12.35
C LEU A 244 -9.49 -3.10 11.00
N PHE A 245 -10.16 -3.89 10.16
CA PHE A 245 -9.75 -4.17 8.79
C PHE A 245 -10.65 -3.47 7.78
N GLN A 246 -10.09 -3.07 6.64
CA GLN A 246 -10.89 -2.72 5.47
C GLN A 246 -10.07 -2.92 4.19
N SER A 247 -10.71 -3.46 3.16
CA SER A 247 -10.16 -3.43 1.80
C SER A 247 -10.28 -2.01 1.24
N ILE A 248 -9.17 -1.45 0.77
CA ILE A 248 -9.12 -0.11 0.16
C ILE A 248 -8.67 -0.17 -1.30
N ALA A 249 -9.00 0.87 -2.06
CA ALA A 249 -8.58 1.08 -3.43
C ALA A 249 -7.97 2.48 -3.64
N GLY A 250 -7.25 2.63 -4.74
CA GLY A 250 -6.57 3.89 -5.11
C GLY A 250 -7.45 4.92 -5.83
N SER A 251 -8.77 4.84 -5.73
CA SER A 251 -9.71 5.84 -6.24
C SER A 251 -11.02 5.84 -5.45
N GLU A 252 -11.68 7.00 -5.40
CA GLU A 252 -12.98 7.21 -4.76
C GLU A 252 -14.02 6.24 -5.34
N LYS A 253 -14.14 6.18 -6.66
CA LYS A 253 -15.07 5.27 -7.36
C LYS A 253 -14.91 3.80 -6.95
N ALA A 254 -13.68 3.35 -6.74
CA ALA A 254 -13.44 1.96 -6.34
C ALA A 254 -13.73 1.74 -4.84
N ASN A 255 -13.44 2.73 -4.00
CA ASN A 255 -13.82 2.72 -2.59
C ASN A 255 -15.35 2.74 -2.40
N GLU A 256 -16.08 3.53 -3.20
CA GLU A 256 -17.55 3.50 -3.24
C GLU A 256 -18.08 2.13 -3.63
N ALA A 257 -17.44 1.44 -4.58
CA ALA A 257 -17.79 0.08 -4.95
C ALA A 257 -17.53 -0.94 -3.82
N PHE A 258 -16.56 -0.67 -2.95
CA PHE A 258 -16.37 -1.40 -1.70
C PHE A 258 -17.33 -0.96 -0.58
N GLY A 259 -18.11 0.10 -0.76
CA GLY A 259 -19.04 0.62 0.25
C GLY A 259 -18.37 1.50 1.33
N ILE A 260 -17.23 2.11 1.02
CA ILE A 260 -16.45 2.93 1.95
C ILE A 260 -16.10 4.31 1.39
N ASN A 261 -15.80 5.25 2.28
CA ASN A 261 -15.22 6.56 2.02
C ASN A 261 -14.35 6.98 3.22
N ALA A 262 -13.66 8.11 3.13
CA ALA A 262 -12.80 8.59 4.22
C ALA A 262 -13.55 8.76 5.55
N GLY A 263 -14.76 9.31 5.52
CA GLY A 263 -15.57 9.52 6.74
C GLY A 263 -16.01 8.24 7.45
N ILE A 264 -15.95 7.07 6.80
CA ILE A 264 -16.15 5.76 7.45
C ILE A 264 -14.87 5.24 8.11
N LEU A 265 -13.70 5.64 7.59
CA LEU A 265 -12.38 5.20 8.07
C LEU A 265 -11.85 6.06 9.24
N ASP A 266 -12.31 7.31 9.34
CA ASP A 266 -12.01 8.26 10.43
C ASP A 266 -12.73 7.91 11.75
#